data_AF-A0A2T1G9X5-F1
#
_entry.id   AF-A0A2T1G9X5-F1
#
_cell.length_a   1.000
_cell.length_b   1.000
_cell.length_c   1.000
_cell.angle_alpha   90.00
_cell.angle_beta   90.00
_cell.angle_gamma   90.00
#
_symmetry.space_group_name_H-M   'P 1'
#
loop_
_entity.id
_entity.type
_entity.pdbx_description
1 polymer ?
#
loop_
_entity_poly.entity_id
_entity_poly.type
_entity_poly.pdbx_seq_one_letter_code
_entity_poly.pdbx_strand_id
1 'polypeptide(L)'
;MTHHVIFNASQIFLSFVKKSLESDTWTLESGVLCTISCASAIEAIVNELLQEDAKIIGWDELKIKSKIENIANANNQKIDWGSSHWQNADRIIKVRNYLVHFKGENLGLFGTPHIEEMLTNFVLVKQESKNADSTKQSEKYNFSKNTITKYYTSTLLALRELDNAVKTNDSKMRDFLNSEAYEFFTIL
;
A
#
# COMPACT_ATOMS: atom_id res chain seq x y z
N MET A 1 -13.74 28.38 -18.60
CA MET A 1 -13.37 26.99 -18.91
C MET A 1 -12.88 26.37 -17.62
N THR A 2 -13.64 25.43 -17.05
CA THR A 2 -13.22 24.67 -15.87
C THR A 2 -12.30 23.54 -16.34
N HIS A 3 -11.04 23.59 -15.92
CA HIS A 3 -10.05 22.58 -16.25
C HIS A 3 -10.38 21.34 -15.39
N HIS A 4 -10.83 20.25 -16.01
CA HIS A 4 -11.08 19.00 -15.29
C HIS A 4 -9.77 18.21 -15.23
N VAL A 5 -9.03 18.35 -14.13
CA VAL A 5 -7.91 17.48 -13.82
C VAL A 5 -8.47 16.17 -13.27
N ILE A 6 -8.35 15.09 -14.03
CA ILE A 6 -8.65 13.74 -13.54
C ILE A 6 -7.43 13.28 -12.73
N PHE A 7 -7.62 13.14 -11.41
CA PHE A 7 -6.55 12.79 -10.47
C PHE A 7 -6.72 11.34 -10.02
N ASN A 8 -5.88 10.43 -10.51
CA ASN A 8 -5.85 9.06 -10.00
C ASN A 8 -4.78 8.94 -8.90
N ALA A 9 -5.24 8.95 -7.64
CA ALA A 9 -4.37 8.91 -6.47
C ALA A 9 -3.45 7.68 -6.46
N SER A 10 -3.95 6.53 -6.96
CA SER A 10 -3.17 5.28 -6.99
C SER A 10 -1.97 5.36 -7.95
N GLN A 11 -2.15 6.01 -9.12
CA GLN A 11 -1.08 6.23 -10.09
C GLN A 11 0.03 7.13 -9.53
N ILE A 12 -0.33 8.13 -8.72
CA ILE A 12 0.66 9.02 -8.07
C ILE A 12 1.49 8.26 -7.05
N PHE A 13 0.85 7.45 -6.22
CA PHE A 13 1.58 6.68 -5.22
C PHE A 13 2.52 5.66 -5.87
N LEU A 14 2.07 4.95 -6.90
CA LEU A 14 2.90 3.95 -7.59
C LEU A 14 4.01 4.59 -8.42
N SER A 15 3.75 5.71 -9.12
CA SER A 15 4.79 6.45 -9.85
C SER A 15 5.85 7.03 -8.91
N PHE A 16 5.45 7.53 -7.74
CA PHE A 16 6.39 7.97 -6.70
C PHE A 16 7.33 6.84 -6.26
N VAL A 17 6.78 5.64 -5.99
CA VAL A 17 7.57 4.48 -5.59
C VAL A 17 8.53 4.07 -6.69
N LYS A 18 8.06 3.97 -7.93
CA LYS A 18 8.89 3.63 -9.09
C LYS A 18 10.06 4.61 -9.25
N LYS A 19 9.78 5.91 -9.24
CA LYS A 19 10.81 6.95 -9.35
C LYS A 19 11.79 6.92 -8.19
N SER A 20 11.34 6.63 -6.98
CA SER A 20 12.21 6.48 -5.81
C SER A 20 13.11 5.24 -5.91
N LEU A 21 12.62 4.15 -6.50
CA LEU A 21 13.41 2.96 -6.80
C LEU A 21 14.43 3.18 -7.93
N GLU A 22 14.21 4.14 -8.82
CA GLU A 22 15.18 4.52 -9.85
C GLU A 22 16.24 5.50 -9.32
N SER A 23 15.99 6.16 -8.18
CA SER A 23 16.94 7.11 -7.59
C SER A 23 18.20 6.45 -7.03
N ASP A 24 19.33 7.13 -7.21
CA ASP A 24 20.63 6.78 -6.60
C ASP A 24 20.71 7.19 -5.12
N THR A 25 19.87 8.11 -4.66
CA THR A 25 19.87 8.64 -3.30
C THR A 25 18.93 7.87 -2.37
N TRP A 26 19.15 6.56 -2.24
CA TRP A 26 18.30 5.73 -1.37
C TRP A 26 18.53 6.02 0.12
N THR A 27 17.45 6.33 0.84
CA THR A 27 17.48 6.53 2.29
C THR A 27 16.44 5.66 2.99
N LEU A 28 16.53 5.57 4.31
CA LEU A 28 15.56 4.86 5.14
C LEU A 28 14.17 5.51 5.03
N GLU A 29 14.12 6.84 5.04
CA GLU A 29 12.90 7.65 4.86
C GLU A 29 12.26 7.36 3.51
N SER A 30 13.07 7.28 2.44
CA SER A 30 12.60 6.89 1.11
C SER A 30 11.89 5.53 1.16
N GLY A 31 12.46 4.57 1.87
CA GLY A 31 11.86 3.25 2.01
C GLY A 31 10.55 3.24 2.82
N VAL A 32 10.47 4.04 3.88
CA VAL A 32 9.25 4.19 4.68
C VAL A 32 8.14 4.86 3.88
N LEU A 33 8.44 5.97 3.20
CA LEU A 33 7.50 6.68 2.34
C LEU A 33 6.99 5.76 1.22
N CYS A 34 7.89 5.02 0.57
CA CYS A 34 7.48 4.06 -0.45
C CYS A 34 6.56 2.97 0.08
N THR A 35 6.77 2.50 1.32
CA THR A 35 5.89 1.52 1.97
C THR A 35 4.50 2.10 2.21
N ILE A 36 4.42 3.33 2.73
CA ILE A 36 3.15 4.05 2.91
C ILE A 36 2.46 4.25 1.56
N SER A 37 3.18 4.70 0.54
CA SER A 37 2.65 4.89 -0.82
C SER A 37 2.08 3.60 -1.40
N CYS A 38 2.75 2.45 -1.25
CA CYS A 38 2.21 1.16 -1.68
C CYS A 38 0.88 0.84 -0.95
N ALA A 39 0.83 1.03 0.38
CA ALA A 39 -0.39 0.81 1.16
C ALA A 39 -1.54 1.73 0.74
N SER A 40 -1.23 3.00 0.45
CA SER A 40 -2.21 4.00 0.00
C SER A 40 -2.70 3.72 -1.42
N ALA A 41 -1.83 3.21 -2.31
CA ALA A 41 -2.23 2.77 -3.65
C ALA A 41 -3.24 1.61 -3.58
N ILE A 42 -2.97 0.62 -2.70
CA ILE A 42 -3.90 -0.50 -2.45
C ILE A 42 -5.25 0.04 -1.98
N GLU A 43 -5.26 0.91 -0.97
CA GLU A 43 -6.50 1.47 -0.45
C GLU A 43 -7.27 2.29 -1.50
N ALA A 44 -6.58 3.11 -2.29
CA ALA A 44 -7.21 3.93 -3.32
C ALA A 44 -7.95 3.07 -4.36
N ILE A 45 -7.28 2.07 -4.94
CA ILE A 45 -7.89 1.21 -5.96
C ILE A 45 -9.01 0.34 -5.37
N VAL A 46 -8.81 -0.20 -4.17
CA VAL A 46 -9.85 -0.99 -3.51
C VAL A 46 -11.10 -0.15 -3.24
N ASN A 47 -10.94 1.12 -2.85
CA ASN A 47 -12.07 2.04 -2.70
C ASN A 47 -12.72 2.40 -4.03
N GLU A 48 -11.93 2.61 -5.09
CA GLU A 48 -12.42 2.88 -6.45
C GLU A 48 -13.27 1.71 -6.97
N LEU A 49 -12.76 0.48 -6.86
CA LEU A 49 -13.49 -0.74 -7.23
C LEU A 49 -14.80 -0.91 -6.44
N LEU A 50 -14.82 -0.58 -5.15
CA LEU A 50 -16.03 -0.64 -4.33
C LEU A 50 -17.05 0.46 -4.66
N GLN A 51 -16.58 1.64 -5.07
CA GLN A 51 -17.46 2.71 -5.53
C GLN A 51 -18.15 2.36 -6.85
N GLU A 52 -17.45 1.69 -7.75
CA GLU A 52 -18.04 1.22 -9.01
C GLU A 52 -19.03 0.06 -8.79
N ASP A 53 -18.75 -0.84 -7.85
CA ASP A 53 -19.60 -1.99 -7.50
C ASP A 53 -20.50 -1.71 -6.29
N ALA A 54 -21.07 -0.50 -6.17
CA ALA A 54 -21.75 0.10 -5.00
C ALA A 54 -22.93 -0.67 -4.33
N LYS A 55 -23.05 -1.98 -4.54
CA LYS A 55 -23.98 -2.89 -3.86
C LYS A 55 -23.64 -3.14 -2.39
N ILE A 56 -22.51 -2.64 -1.88
CA ILE A 56 -22.08 -2.82 -0.48
C ILE A 56 -22.30 -1.51 0.30
N ILE A 57 -23.31 -1.50 1.17
CA ILE A 57 -23.60 -0.37 2.07
C ILE A 57 -22.54 -0.33 3.19
N GLY A 58 -22.03 0.86 3.53
CA GLY A 58 -21.06 1.05 4.62
C GLY A 58 -19.66 0.53 4.30
N TRP A 59 -19.30 0.44 3.02
CA TRP A 59 -18.00 -0.07 2.59
C TRP A 59 -16.84 0.77 3.13
N ASP A 60 -17.05 2.07 3.37
CA ASP A 60 -16.08 3.03 3.87
C ASP A 60 -15.63 2.73 5.31
N GLU A 61 -16.49 2.13 6.13
CA GLU A 61 -16.19 1.70 7.50
C GLU A 61 -15.33 0.44 7.58
N LEU A 62 -15.22 -0.30 6.46
CA LEU A 62 -14.49 -1.57 6.42
C LEU A 62 -12.97 -1.35 6.41
N LYS A 63 -12.26 -2.24 7.11
CA LYS A 63 -10.80 -2.34 7.00
C LYS A 63 -10.43 -2.77 5.58
N ILE A 64 -9.28 -2.29 5.08
CA ILE A 64 -8.77 -2.57 3.72
C ILE A 64 -8.78 -4.07 3.40
N LYS A 65 -8.37 -4.91 4.36
CA LYS A 65 -8.39 -6.37 4.20
C LYS A 65 -9.80 -6.92 3.92
N SER A 66 -10.79 -6.47 4.68
CA SER A 66 -12.19 -6.86 4.49
C SER A 66 -12.78 -6.32 3.19
N LYS A 67 -12.37 -5.12 2.77
CA LYS A 67 -12.72 -4.55 1.46
C LYS A 67 -12.23 -5.45 0.32
N ILE A 68 -10.96 -5.85 0.36
CA ILE A 68 -10.33 -6.76 -0.61
C ILE A 68 -11.09 -8.10 -0.67
N GLU A 69 -11.39 -8.69 0.48
CA GLU A 69 -12.13 -9.96 0.57
C GLU A 69 -13.54 -9.84 0.00
N ASN A 70 -14.25 -8.73 0.28
CA ASN A 70 -15.58 -8.49 -0.26
C ASN A 70 -15.57 -8.35 -1.78
N ILE A 71 -14.61 -7.62 -2.36
CA ILE A 71 -14.45 -7.50 -3.82
C ILE A 71 -14.25 -8.88 -4.45
N ALA A 72 -13.34 -9.68 -3.90
CA ALA A 72 -13.06 -11.02 -4.42
C ALA A 72 -14.30 -11.92 -4.32
N ASN A 73 -14.97 -11.94 -3.16
CA ASN A 73 -16.16 -12.75 -2.92
C ASN A 73 -17.33 -12.36 -3.84
N ALA A 74 -17.56 -11.06 -4.06
CA ALA A 74 -18.59 -10.56 -4.97
C ALA A 74 -18.40 -11.08 -6.41
N ASN A 75 -17.16 -11.41 -6.77
CA ASN A 75 -16.76 -11.92 -8.08
C ASN A 75 -16.47 -13.44 -8.09
N ASN A 76 -16.95 -14.19 -7.08
CA ASN A 76 -16.74 -15.64 -6.92
C ASN A 76 -15.25 -16.06 -6.91
N GLN A 77 -14.37 -15.16 -6.45
CA GLN A 77 -12.96 -15.43 -6.22
C GLN A 77 -12.66 -15.48 -4.73
N LYS A 78 -11.50 -16.07 -4.38
CA LYS A 78 -11.01 -16.10 -3.01
C LYS A 78 -9.56 -15.66 -2.99
N ILE A 79 -9.25 -14.69 -2.13
CA ILE A 79 -7.88 -14.25 -1.88
C ILE A 79 -7.13 -15.31 -1.08
N ASP A 80 -5.99 -15.74 -1.62
CA ASP A 80 -5.04 -16.57 -0.90
C ASP A 80 -4.01 -15.70 -0.17
N TRP A 81 -4.31 -15.36 1.09
CA TRP A 81 -3.39 -14.66 1.98
C TRP A 81 -2.10 -15.45 2.29
N GLY A 82 -2.00 -16.72 1.88
CA GLY A 82 -0.79 -17.53 1.92
C GLY A 82 0.17 -17.26 0.77
N SER A 83 -0.29 -16.62 -0.32
CA SER A 83 0.56 -16.30 -1.47
C SER A 83 1.57 -15.19 -1.13
N SER A 84 2.73 -15.20 -1.78
CA SER A 84 3.82 -14.27 -1.46
C SER A 84 3.44 -12.80 -1.65
N HIS A 85 2.67 -12.47 -2.71
CA HIS A 85 2.26 -11.08 -2.96
C HIS A 85 1.18 -10.61 -1.99
N TRP A 86 0.22 -11.47 -1.62
CA TRP A 86 -0.80 -11.13 -0.62
C TRP A 86 -0.22 -11.03 0.80
N GLN A 87 0.75 -11.87 1.16
CA GLN A 87 1.51 -11.72 2.41
C GLN A 87 2.24 -10.38 2.48
N ASN A 88 2.88 -9.97 1.40
CA ASN A 88 3.55 -8.67 1.32
C ASN A 88 2.55 -7.52 1.40
N ALA A 89 1.41 -7.60 0.71
CA ALA A 89 0.34 -6.60 0.79
C ALA A 89 -0.21 -6.45 2.22
N ASP A 90 -0.52 -7.57 2.89
CA ASP A 90 -0.97 -7.58 4.29
C ASP A 90 0.07 -6.96 5.23
N ARG A 91 1.36 -7.25 5.00
CA ARG A 91 2.47 -6.66 5.75
C ARG A 91 2.59 -5.15 5.54
N ILE A 92 2.50 -4.68 4.30
CA ILE A 92 2.55 -3.25 3.96
C ILE A 92 1.40 -2.48 4.62
N ILE A 93 0.18 -3.03 4.57
CA ILE A 93 -1.01 -2.45 5.22
C ILE A 93 -0.81 -2.34 6.74
N LYS A 94 -0.29 -3.41 7.38
CA LYS A 94 0.01 -3.42 8.81
C LYS A 94 1.06 -2.37 9.18
N VAL A 95 2.14 -2.27 8.40
CA VAL A 95 3.20 -1.27 8.61
C VAL A 95 2.64 0.14 8.49
N ARG A 96 1.84 0.45 7.47
CA ARG A 96 1.21 1.76 7.34
C ARG A 96 0.29 2.08 8.52
N ASN A 97 -0.57 1.15 8.92
CA ASN A 97 -1.49 1.39 10.04
C ASN A 97 -0.72 1.67 11.33
N TYR A 98 0.36 0.92 11.57
CA TYR A 98 1.24 1.19 12.70
C TYR A 98 1.88 2.58 12.61
N LEU A 99 2.45 2.94 11.45
CA LEU A 99 3.07 4.26 11.24
C LEU A 99 2.10 5.43 11.44
N VAL A 100 0.84 5.28 11.04
CA VAL A 100 -0.20 6.31 11.22
C VAL A 100 -0.68 6.40 12.67
N HIS A 101 -0.71 5.29 13.41
CA HIS A 101 -1.17 5.25 14.80
C HIS A 101 -0.06 5.48 15.83
N PHE A 102 1.20 5.40 15.42
CA PHE A 102 2.32 5.71 16.30
C PHE A 102 2.35 7.23 16.55
N LYS A 103 1.64 7.67 17.61
CA LYS A 103 1.60 9.06 18.09
C LYS A 103 2.91 9.47 18.81
N GLY A 104 4.06 9.07 18.28
CA GLY A 104 5.31 9.70 18.66
C GLY A 104 5.24 11.15 18.21
N GLU A 105 5.26 12.07 19.16
CA GLU A 105 5.25 13.51 18.91
C GLU A 105 6.27 13.82 17.79
N ASN A 106 5.80 14.44 16.70
CA ASN A 106 6.61 14.90 15.55
C ASN A 106 6.85 13.95 14.35
N LEU A 107 5.88 13.12 13.95
CA LEU A 107 5.87 12.56 12.58
C LEU A 107 5.76 13.62 11.46
N GLY A 108 5.43 14.88 11.81
CA GLY A 108 5.31 15.99 10.86
C GLY A 108 6.63 16.66 10.46
N LEU A 109 7.76 16.28 11.08
CA LEU A 109 9.08 16.84 10.78
C LEU A 109 10.03 15.71 10.34
N PHE A 110 9.82 15.26 9.10
CA PHE A 110 10.78 14.42 8.39
C PHE A 110 12.16 15.12 8.38
N GLY A 111 13.19 14.43 8.89
CA GLY A 111 14.56 14.97 9.02
C GLY A 111 15.05 15.23 10.45
N THR A 112 14.29 14.82 11.48
CA THR A 112 14.77 14.88 12.87
C THR A 112 15.53 13.60 13.25
N PRO A 113 16.66 13.69 13.99
CA PRO A 113 17.48 12.53 14.40
C PRO A 113 16.68 11.44 15.14
N HIS A 114 15.59 11.82 15.79
CA HIS A 114 14.70 10.92 16.50
C HIS A 114 13.95 9.95 15.57
N ILE A 115 13.65 10.37 14.33
CA ILE A 115 13.03 9.49 13.33
C ILE A 115 14.05 8.44 12.85
N GLU A 116 15.31 8.80 12.61
CA GLU A 116 16.35 7.82 12.25
C GLU A 116 16.54 6.78 13.35
N GLU A 117 16.61 7.20 14.62
CA GLU A 117 16.70 6.30 15.78
C GLU A 117 15.45 5.42 15.93
N MET A 118 14.27 5.98 15.71
CA MET A 118 12.99 5.26 15.77
C MET A 118 12.83 4.27 14.61
N LEU A 119 13.27 4.63 13.40
CA LEU A 119 13.30 3.77 12.22
C LEU A 119 14.37 2.66 12.33
N THR A 120 15.48 2.95 13.02
CA THR A 120 16.50 1.95 13.37
C THR A 120 16.00 0.98 14.44
N ASN A 121 15.19 1.44 15.40
CA ASN A 121 14.52 0.62 16.42
C ASN A 121 13.26 -0.10 15.90
N PHE A 122 12.68 0.34 14.78
CA PHE A 122 11.58 -0.28 14.01
C PHE A 122 11.87 -1.72 13.56
N VAL A 123 13.14 -2.10 13.66
CA VAL A 123 13.69 -3.44 13.53
C VAL A 123 13.17 -4.42 14.60
N LEU A 124 12.49 -3.94 15.65
CA LEU A 124 12.00 -4.78 16.73
C LEU A 124 10.55 -4.40 17.10
N VAL A 125 9.55 -5.02 16.47
CA VAL A 125 8.21 -5.02 17.08
C VAL A 125 8.20 -6.02 18.23
N LYS A 126 8.18 -5.51 19.46
CA LYS A 126 7.71 -6.28 20.63
C LYS A 126 6.19 -6.41 20.51
N GLN A 127 5.69 -7.59 20.16
CA GLN A 127 4.33 -7.93 20.52
C GLN A 127 4.25 -8.03 22.05
N GLU A 128 3.61 -7.06 22.68
CA GLU A 128 3.14 -7.20 24.07
C GLU A 128 2.01 -8.23 24.11
N SER A 129 2.37 -9.51 23.99
CA SER A 129 1.49 -10.57 24.45
C SER A 129 1.71 -10.71 25.95
N LYS A 130 0.71 -10.23 26.71
CA LYS A 130 0.36 -10.75 28.04
C LYS A 130 0.08 -12.24 27.89
N ASN A 131 1.14 -13.03 27.91
CA ASN A 131 1.23 -14.38 28.42
C ASN A 131 2.65 -14.86 28.12
N ALA A 132 3.29 -15.27 29.22
CA ALA A 132 4.63 -15.79 29.26
C ALA A 132 4.70 -17.05 28.40
N ASP A 133 5.34 -16.94 27.25
CA ASP A 133 6.28 -17.96 26.79
C ASP A 133 7.25 -17.31 25.81
N SER A 134 8.53 -17.44 26.12
CA SER A 134 9.64 -16.66 25.58
C SER A 134 10.28 -17.36 24.40
N THR A 135 9.66 -17.22 23.23
CA THR A 135 10.36 -17.28 21.92
C THR A 135 9.56 -16.47 20.89
N LYS A 136 9.25 -15.21 21.22
CA LYS A 136 8.55 -14.29 20.31
C LYS A 136 9.57 -13.63 19.39
N GLN A 137 9.66 -14.15 18.18
CA GLN A 137 10.46 -13.62 17.08
C GLN A 137 9.97 -12.20 16.76
N SER A 138 10.78 -11.20 17.09
CA SER A 138 10.54 -9.81 16.67
C SER A 138 10.59 -9.74 15.15
N GLU A 139 9.50 -9.37 14.49
CA GLU A 139 9.53 -9.10 13.06
C GLU A 139 10.33 -7.83 12.81
N LYS A 140 11.54 -7.98 12.26
CA LYS A 140 12.34 -6.88 11.74
C LYS A 140 11.73 -6.40 10.43
N TYR A 141 11.17 -5.19 10.42
CA TYR A 141 10.81 -4.54 9.15
C TYR A 141 12.09 -4.05 8.47
N ASN A 142 12.22 -4.35 7.19
CA ASN A 142 13.37 -3.98 6.36
C ASN A 142 12.89 -3.00 5.29
N PHE A 143 13.46 -1.80 5.25
CA PHE A 143 13.13 -0.77 4.27
C PHE A 143 14.25 -0.59 3.23
N SER A 144 15.04 -1.63 3.00
CA SER A 144 16.03 -1.64 1.92
C SER A 144 15.35 -1.53 0.56
N LYS A 145 16.09 -0.98 -0.41
CA LYS A 145 15.65 -0.86 -1.81
C LYS A 145 15.09 -2.18 -2.34
N ASN A 146 15.79 -3.30 -2.09
CA ASN A 146 15.33 -4.65 -2.48
C ASN A 146 14.00 -5.04 -1.83
N THR A 147 13.76 -4.66 -0.58
CA THR A 147 12.48 -4.97 0.10
C THR A 147 11.36 -4.14 -0.48
N ILE A 148 11.62 -2.85 -0.76
CA ILE A 148 10.63 -1.98 -1.39
C ILE A 148 10.33 -2.41 -2.82
N THR A 149 11.32 -2.88 -3.60
CA THR A 149 11.06 -3.49 -4.91
C THR A 149 10.08 -4.67 -4.77
N LYS A 150 10.28 -5.56 -3.79
CA LYS A 150 9.35 -6.67 -3.54
C LYS A 150 7.95 -6.18 -3.17
N TYR A 151 7.85 -5.15 -2.34
CA TYR A 151 6.58 -4.54 -1.94
C TYR A 151 5.85 -3.90 -3.12
N TYR A 152 6.57 -3.15 -3.93
CA TYR A 152 6.05 -2.53 -5.14
C TYR A 152 5.52 -3.58 -6.13
N THR A 153 6.33 -4.60 -6.46
CA THR A 153 5.91 -5.70 -7.34
C THR A 153 4.72 -6.46 -6.78
N SER A 154 4.72 -6.77 -5.48
CA SER A 154 3.60 -7.46 -4.83
C SER A 154 2.31 -6.63 -4.86
N THR A 155 2.45 -5.32 -4.68
CA THR A 155 1.33 -4.37 -4.77
C THR A 155 0.73 -4.38 -6.17
N LEU A 156 1.55 -4.26 -7.22
CA LEU A 156 1.07 -4.34 -8.61
C LEU A 156 0.36 -5.67 -8.89
N LEU A 157 0.92 -6.80 -8.45
CA LEU A 157 0.32 -8.12 -8.66
C LEU A 157 -1.02 -8.26 -7.95
N ALA A 158 -1.11 -7.86 -6.68
CA ALA A 158 -2.35 -7.88 -5.90
C ALA A 158 -3.44 -7.01 -6.55
N LEU A 159 -3.07 -5.83 -7.02
CA LEU A 159 -3.99 -4.91 -7.68
C LEU A 159 -4.48 -5.42 -9.04
N ARG A 160 -3.59 -6.01 -9.85
CA ARG A 160 -3.97 -6.66 -11.11
C ARG A 160 -4.91 -7.83 -10.88
N GLU A 161 -4.68 -8.64 -9.84
CA GLU A 161 -5.57 -9.75 -9.47
C GLU A 161 -6.97 -9.24 -9.14
N LEU A 162 -7.08 -8.16 -8.36
CA LEU A 162 -8.36 -7.53 -8.03
C LEU A 162 -9.06 -6.91 -9.24
N ASP A 163 -8.35 -6.16 -10.08
CA ASP A 163 -8.94 -5.57 -11.29
C ASP A 163 -9.49 -6.65 -12.23
N ASN A 164 -8.73 -7.74 -12.42
CA ASN A 164 -9.17 -8.89 -13.21
C ASN A 164 -10.40 -9.59 -12.61
N ALA A 165 -10.54 -9.58 -11.27
CA ALA A 165 -11.69 -10.15 -10.58
C ALA A 165 -12.98 -9.39 -10.92
N VAL A 166 -12.93 -8.06 -10.88
CA VAL A 166 -14.11 -7.20 -11.06
C VAL A 166 -14.52 -7.08 -12.53
N LYS A 167 -13.63 -7.42 -13.48
CA LYS A 167 -13.85 -7.26 -14.93
C LYS A 167 -14.37 -5.86 -15.27
N THR A 168 -13.86 -4.84 -14.57
CA THR A 168 -14.12 -3.43 -14.87
C THR A 168 -13.92 -3.21 -16.37
N ASN A 169 -14.87 -2.52 -17.01
CA ASN A 169 -14.70 -2.02 -18.37
C ASN A 169 -13.80 -0.78 -18.41
N ASP A 170 -13.29 -0.33 -17.27
CA ASP A 170 -12.31 0.74 -17.21
C ASP A 170 -10.95 0.25 -17.74
N SER A 171 -10.76 0.43 -19.04
CA SER A 171 -9.51 0.10 -19.69
C SER A 171 -8.35 0.91 -19.10
N LYS A 172 -8.58 2.10 -18.55
CA LYS A 172 -7.50 2.98 -18.07
C LYS A 172 -6.83 2.43 -16.81
N MET A 173 -7.61 1.94 -15.84
CA MET A 173 -7.05 1.29 -14.66
C MET A 173 -6.21 0.06 -15.04
N ARG A 174 -6.77 -0.78 -15.92
CA ARG A 174 -6.10 -1.98 -16.42
C ARG A 174 -4.84 -1.65 -17.22
N ASP A 175 -4.88 -0.63 -18.06
CA ASP A 175 -3.76 -0.22 -18.89
C ASP A 175 -2.61 0.31 -18.04
N PHE A 176 -2.87 1.15 -17.02
CA PHE A 176 -1.79 1.64 -16.15
C PHE A 176 -1.20 0.50 -15.30
N LEU A 177 -2.04 -0.38 -14.74
CA LEU A 177 -1.55 -1.46 -13.89
C LEU A 177 -0.64 -2.40 -14.67
N ASN A 178 -0.92 -2.64 -15.95
CA ASN A 178 -0.15 -3.55 -16.80
C ASN A 178 1.07 -2.91 -17.45
N SER A 179 0.95 -1.68 -17.95
CA SER A 179 2.04 -0.99 -18.67
C SER A 179 2.93 -0.15 -17.76
N GLU A 180 2.46 0.17 -16.55
CA GLU A 180 3.03 1.20 -15.68
C GLU A 180 3.23 2.54 -16.42
N ALA A 181 2.42 2.80 -17.45
CA ALA A 181 2.34 4.09 -18.12
C ALA A 181 1.43 4.99 -17.28
N TYR A 182 2.04 5.85 -16.47
CA TYR A 182 1.31 6.85 -15.69
C TYR A 182 0.89 7.99 -16.61
N GLU A 183 -0.38 8.36 -16.58
CA GLU A 183 -0.88 9.46 -17.41
C GLU A 183 -0.15 10.77 -17.02
N PHE A 184 0.29 11.53 -18.03
CA PHE A 184 0.81 12.87 -17.79
C PHE A 184 -0.32 13.77 -17.31
N PHE A 185 -0.14 14.41 -16.16
CA PHE A 185 -1.03 15.49 -15.72
C PHE A 185 -1.02 16.59 -16.77
N THR A 186 -2.06 16.63 -17.58
CA THR A 186 -2.27 17.71 -18.53
C THR A 186 -3.15 18.72 -17.83
N ILE A 187 -2.60 19.89 -17.51
CA ILE A 187 -3.41 21.02 -17.06
C ILE A 187 -4.15 21.54 -18.29
N LEU A 188 -5.37 21.02 -18.48
CA LEU A 188 -6.43 21.36 -19.44
C LEU A 188 -6.92 22.80 -19.50
#